data_AF-A0A3M7RD52-F1
#
_entry.id   AF-A0A3M7RD52-F1
#
_cell.length_a   1.000
_cell.length_b   1.000
_cell.length_c   1.000
_cell.angle_alpha   90.00
_cell.angle_beta   90.00
_cell.angle_gamma   90.00
#
_symmetry.space_group_name_H-M   'P 1'
#
loop_
_entity.id
_entity.type
_entity.pdbx_description
1 polymer ?
#
loop_
_entity_poly.entity_id
_entity_poly.type
_entity_poly.pdbx_seq_one_letter_code
_entity_poly.pdbx_strand_id
1 'polypeptide(L)'
;MASRNGTSRPTGTDGNDYMHREKVASDYEISVETKKFVRYSIWMHLMMACIIVVQMIFYFGNKYFSELVEFPEVPKPNLWEYIWLTSLVPAIAGYFSLNRSRKSLLKFYYVGTVVLGLGPILSTMLFNASDLLEYAQTKQTANTYHDFPIIVLWYMYLFVVVQIHAFGIYFSRVLLKVWNKDIKKRR
;
A
#
# COMPACT_ATOMS: atom_id res chain seq x y z
N MET A 1 -15.50 -28.92 7.59
CA MET A 1 -16.10 -30.26 7.45
C MET A 1 -15.11 -31.16 6.73
N ALA A 2 -14.57 -32.12 7.47
CA ALA A 2 -13.96 -33.32 6.91
C ALA A 2 -15.04 -34.12 6.17
N SER A 3 -14.68 -34.81 5.09
CA SER A 3 -15.60 -35.58 4.25
C SER A 3 -16.39 -36.59 5.08
N ARG A 4 -17.70 -36.37 5.19
CA ARG A 4 -18.65 -37.21 5.94
C ARG A 4 -19.15 -38.37 5.08
N ASN A 5 -18.25 -39.08 4.42
CA ASN A 5 -18.48 -40.38 3.78
C ASN A 5 -17.12 -41.08 3.67
N GLY A 6 -16.88 -42.04 4.56
CA GLY A 6 -15.67 -42.83 4.60
C GLY A 6 -15.57 -43.73 3.37
N THR A 7 -14.59 -43.47 2.52
CA THR A 7 -13.93 -44.45 1.65
C THR A 7 -12.63 -43.82 1.15
N SER A 8 -11.53 -44.57 1.26
CA SER A 8 -10.12 -44.17 1.11
C SER A 8 -9.60 -43.17 2.16
N ARG A 9 -8.99 -43.72 3.22
CA ARG A 9 -7.70 -43.16 3.67
C ARG A 9 -6.80 -43.10 2.43
N PRO A 10 -6.01 -42.04 2.19
CA PRO A 10 -5.08 -42.04 1.06
C PRO A 10 -4.24 -43.31 1.17
N THR A 11 -4.42 -44.21 0.21
CA THR A 11 -3.60 -45.40 0.04
C THR A 11 -2.16 -44.91 0.06
N GLY A 12 -1.28 -45.56 0.84
CA GLY A 12 0.11 -45.12 1.01
C GLY A 12 0.70 -44.67 -0.32
N THR A 13 1.38 -43.53 -0.32
CA THR A 13 1.89 -42.91 -1.54
C THR A 13 2.84 -43.87 -2.24
N ASP A 14 2.45 -44.30 -3.44
CA ASP A 14 3.26 -45.06 -4.40
C ASP A 14 4.42 -44.25 -4.99
N GLY A 15 4.64 -43.02 -4.48
CA GLY A 15 5.67 -42.10 -4.94
C GLY A 15 5.31 -41.36 -6.23
N ASN A 16 4.21 -41.69 -6.90
CA ASN A 16 3.81 -41.04 -8.17
C ASN A 16 3.20 -39.65 -7.99
N ASP A 17 2.95 -39.21 -6.76
CA ASP A 17 2.38 -37.89 -6.44
C ASP A 17 3.43 -36.79 -6.19
N TYR A 18 4.71 -37.09 -6.39
CA TYR A 18 5.84 -36.17 -6.13
C TYR A 18 5.66 -34.81 -6.85
N MET A 19 5.33 -34.82 -8.14
CA MET A 19 5.10 -33.59 -8.92
C MET A 19 3.96 -32.73 -8.36
N HIS A 20 2.92 -33.37 -7.82
CA HIS A 20 1.80 -32.66 -7.21
C HIS A 20 2.23 -32.03 -5.87
N ARG A 21 2.97 -32.78 -5.05
CA ARG A 21 3.49 -32.32 -3.74
C ARG A 21 4.46 -31.17 -3.90
N GLU A 22 5.41 -31.26 -4.83
CA GLU A 22 6.37 -30.20 -5.14
C GLU A 22 5.66 -28.91 -5.57
N LYS A 23 4.66 -29.01 -6.45
CA LYS A 23 3.89 -27.86 -6.91
C LYS A 23 3.07 -27.20 -5.80
N VAL A 24 2.51 -27.98 -4.87
CA VAL A 24 1.78 -27.43 -3.72
C VAL A 24 2.73 -26.76 -2.74
N ALA A 25 3.90 -27.36 -2.49
CA ALA A 25 4.95 -26.76 -1.67
C ALA A 25 5.44 -25.42 -2.26
N SER A 26 5.70 -25.37 -3.57
CA SER A 26 6.12 -24.14 -4.24
C SER A 26 5.07 -23.04 -4.21
N ASP A 27 3.78 -23.38 -4.45
CA ASP A 27 2.68 -22.41 -4.38
C ASP A 27 2.53 -21.87 -2.93
N TYR A 28 2.74 -22.72 -1.92
CA TYR A 28 2.70 -22.31 -0.51
C TYR A 28 3.87 -21.39 -0.14
N GLU A 29 5.09 -21.73 -0.56
CA GLU A 29 6.29 -20.93 -0.34
C GLU A 29 6.13 -19.51 -0.92
N ILE A 30 5.71 -19.41 -2.19
CA ILE A 30 5.43 -18.13 -2.85
C ILE A 30 4.35 -17.35 -2.09
N SER A 31 3.30 -18.02 -1.60
CA SER A 31 2.23 -17.38 -0.81
C SER A 31 2.77 -16.80 0.50
N VAL A 32 3.60 -17.55 1.23
CA VAL A 32 4.19 -17.11 2.51
C VAL A 32 5.12 -15.93 2.28
N GLU A 33 6.00 -16.01 1.29
CA GLU A 33 6.95 -14.95 0.98
C GLU A 33 6.23 -13.68 0.51
N THR A 34 5.30 -13.81 -0.43
CA THR A 34 4.54 -12.67 -0.97
C THR A 34 3.67 -12.01 0.11
N LYS A 35 3.12 -12.76 1.06
CA LYS A 35 2.39 -12.18 2.22
C LYS A 35 3.28 -11.27 3.05
N LYS A 36 4.57 -11.61 3.24
CA LYS A 36 5.52 -10.74 3.95
C LYS A 36 5.70 -9.44 3.20
N PHE A 37 5.90 -9.48 1.88
CA PHE A 37 6.05 -8.28 1.07
C PHE A 37 4.80 -7.39 1.03
N VAL A 38 3.60 -7.97 0.91
CA VAL A 38 2.35 -7.19 1.03
C VAL A 38 2.25 -6.52 2.41
N ARG A 39 2.63 -7.23 3.48
CA ARG A 39 2.67 -6.67 4.83
C ARG A 39 3.66 -5.52 4.95
N TYR A 40 4.86 -5.65 4.38
CA TYR A 40 5.85 -4.58 4.35
C TYR A 40 5.35 -3.36 3.59
N SER A 41 4.74 -3.53 2.41
CA SER A 41 4.13 -2.42 1.67
C SER A 41 3.05 -1.69 2.49
N ILE A 42 2.23 -2.42 3.26
CA ILE A 42 1.23 -1.82 4.15
C ILE A 42 1.90 -1.02 5.28
N TRP A 43 2.93 -1.57 5.93
CA TRP A 43 3.65 -0.85 6.98
C TRP A 43 4.37 0.40 6.47
N MET A 44 5.00 0.32 5.31
CA MET A 44 5.64 1.48 4.69
C MET A 44 4.61 2.54 4.31
N HIS A 45 3.44 2.13 3.79
CA HIS A 45 2.35 3.06 3.53
C HIS A 45 1.84 3.73 4.82
N LEU A 46 1.67 2.98 5.91
CA LEU A 46 1.31 3.54 7.21
C LEU A 46 2.35 4.53 7.71
N MET A 47 3.64 4.24 7.56
CA MET A 47 4.72 5.16 7.92
C MET A 47 4.65 6.48 7.14
N MET A 48 4.43 6.39 5.82
CA MET A 48 4.27 7.59 4.98
C MET A 48 3.00 8.37 5.34
N ALA A 49 1.92 7.69 5.72
CA ALA A 49 0.70 8.33 6.19
C ALA A 49 0.90 9.02 7.55
N CYS A 50 1.67 8.44 8.46
CA CYS A 50 2.01 9.06 9.74
C CYS A 50 2.72 10.42 9.54
N ILE A 51 3.59 10.55 8.54
CA ILE A 51 4.25 11.83 8.23
C ILE A 51 3.22 12.91 7.90
N ILE A 52 2.26 12.61 7.03
CA ILE A 52 1.17 13.54 6.67
C ILE A 52 0.28 13.84 7.88
N VAL A 53 -0.06 12.83 8.67
CA VAL A 53 -0.89 13.03 9.87
C VAL A 53 -0.18 13.94 10.88
N VAL A 54 1.13 13.76 11.11
CA VAL A 54 1.92 14.62 12.00
C VAL A 54 1.96 16.05 11.46
N GLN A 55 2.21 16.25 10.17
CA GLN A 55 2.15 17.57 9.54
C GLN A 55 0.75 18.21 9.71
N MET A 56 -0.34 17.46 9.50
CA MET A 56 -1.69 17.97 9.72
C MET A 56 -1.94 18.33 11.19
N ILE A 57 -1.44 17.53 12.14
CA ILE A 57 -1.53 17.83 13.57
C ILE A 57 -0.81 19.14 13.89
N PHE A 58 0.40 19.36 13.37
CA PHE A 58 1.13 20.62 13.60
C PHE A 58 0.42 21.82 12.98
N TYR A 59 -0.08 21.69 11.74
CA TYR A 59 -0.82 22.76 11.08
C TYR A 59 -2.09 23.14 11.84
N PHE A 60 -2.92 22.16 12.20
CA PHE A 60 -4.16 22.42 12.93
C PHE A 60 -3.91 22.80 14.39
N GLY A 61 -2.84 22.28 14.99
CA GLY A 61 -2.34 22.68 16.30
C GLY A 61 -2.10 24.19 16.35
N ASN A 62 -1.28 24.71 15.43
CA ASN A 62 -1.05 26.14 15.32
C ASN A 62 -2.32 26.93 14.96
N LYS A 63 -3.19 26.39 14.10
CA LYS A 63 -4.41 27.10 13.69
C LYS A 63 -5.43 27.29 14.82
N TYR A 64 -5.55 26.31 15.72
CA TYR A 64 -6.63 26.28 16.71
C TYR A 64 -6.16 26.43 18.17
N PHE A 65 -4.87 26.18 18.44
CA PHE A 65 -4.31 26.13 19.79
C PHE A 65 -3.06 27.00 19.96
N SER A 66 -2.80 27.95 19.06
CA SER A 66 -1.61 28.82 19.09
C SER A 66 -1.42 29.60 20.40
N GLU A 67 -2.51 29.87 21.13
CA GLU A 67 -2.44 30.55 22.43
C GLU A 67 -1.95 29.64 23.58
N LEU A 68 -2.00 28.32 23.40
CA LEU A 68 -1.67 27.33 24.44
C LEU A 68 -0.34 26.64 24.16
N VAL A 69 -0.09 26.26 22.90
CA VAL A 69 1.07 25.48 22.48
C VAL A 69 1.51 25.93 21.10
N GLU A 70 2.79 26.25 20.95
CA GLU A 70 3.42 26.50 19.66
C GLU A 70 3.91 25.19 19.06
N PHE A 71 3.38 24.83 17.90
CA PHE A 71 3.82 23.66 17.12
C PHE A 71 4.81 24.11 16.04
N PRO A 72 5.68 23.21 15.54
CA PRO A 72 6.53 23.52 14.41
C PRO A 72 5.72 24.05 13.22
N GLU A 73 6.17 25.15 12.61
CA GLU A 73 5.59 25.62 11.36
C GLU A 73 5.73 24.54 10.29
N VAL A 74 4.67 24.35 9.51
CA VAL A 74 4.61 23.34 8.45
C VAL A 74 3.77 23.87 7.28
N PRO A 75 3.99 23.35 6.06
CA PRO A 75 3.15 23.70 4.93
C PRO A 75 1.69 23.37 5.20
N LYS A 76 0.80 24.24 4.69
CA LYS A 76 -0.65 23.99 4.73
C LYS A 76 -0.97 22.66 4.01
N PRO A 77 -1.77 21.76 4.62
CA PRO A 77 -2.17 20.52 3.97
C PRO A 77 -2.99 20.79 2.70
N ASN A 78 -2.65 20.06 1.65
CA ASN A 78 -3.31 20.13 0.35
C ASN A 78 -4.47 19.14 0.25
N LEU A 79 -5.39 19.39 -0.67
CA LEU A 79 -6.57 18.54 -0.87
C LEU A 79 -6.20 17.07 -1.14
N TRP A 80 -5.13 16.83 -1.90
CA TRP A 80 -4.69 15.48 -2.25
C TRP A 80 -4.27 14.65 -1.03
N GLU A 81 -3.74 15.29 0.03
CA GLU A 81 -3.30 14.61 1.25
C GLU A 81 -4.50 13.99 1.96
N TYR A 82 -5.60 14.75 2.10
CA TYR A 82 -6.85 14.27 2.67
C TYR A 82 -7.44 13.10 1.88
N ILE A 83 -7.49 13.24 0.55
CA ILE A 83 -8.00 12.18 -0.34
C ILE A 83 -7.10 10.94 -0.22
N TRP A 84 -5.79 11.12 -0.22
CA TRP A 84 -4.84 10.01 -0.16
C TRP A 84 -4.90 9.26 1.17
N LEU A 85 -5.12 9.94 2.30
CA LEU A 85 -5.32 9.28 3.60
C LEU A 85 -6.51 8.31 3.62
N THR A 86 -7.50 8.48 2.73
CA THR A 86 -8.60 7.50 2.60
C THR A 86 -8.11 6.12 2.13
N SER A 87 -6.93 6.04 1.51
CA SER A 87 -6.29 4.78 1.11
C SER A 87 -5.81 3.92 2.29
N LEU A 88 -5.85 4.44 3.52
CA LEU A 88 -5.67 3.65 4.73
C LEU A 88 -6.77 2.60 4.92
N VAL A 89 -8.00 2.88 4.46
CA VAL A 89 -9.12 1.93 4.56
C VAL A 89 -8.83 0.63 3.78
N PRO A 90 -8.47 0.66 2.49
CA PRO A 90 -8.06 -0.55 1.80
C PRO A 90 -6.78 -1.17 2.39
N ALA A 91 -5.83 -0.40 2.92
CA ALA A 91 -4.64 -0.93 3.57
C ALA A 91 -4.96 -1.81 4.79
N ILE A 92 -5.89 -1.36 5.64
CA ILE A 92 -6.40 -2.11 6.80
C ILE A 92 -7.05 -3.42 6.35
N ALA A 93 -7.90 -3.37 5.31
CA ALA A 93 -8.49 -4.58 4.73
C ALA A 93 -7.43 -5.53 4.16
N GLY A 94 -6.39 -4.99 3.52
CA GLY A 94 -5.23 -5.73 3.03
C GLY A 94 -4.54 -6.49 4.14
N TYR A 95 -4.30 -5.86 5.28
CA TYR A 95 -3.69 -6.49 6.44
C TYR A 95 -4.52 -7.68 6.95
N PHE A 96 -5.82 -7.47 7.15
CA PHE A 96 -6.73 -8.53 7.59
C PHE A 96 -6.89 -9.67 6.57
N SER A 97 -6.64 -9.40 5.28
CA SER A 97 -6.67 -10.41 4.23
C SER A 97 -5.59 -11.49 4.42
N LEU A 98 -4.43 -11.13 4.98
CA LEU A 98 -3.26 -12.00 5.07
C LEU A 98 -3.43 -13.13 6.10
N ASN A 99 -4.17 -12.86 7.20
CA ASN A 99 -4.33 -13.79 8.33
C ASN A 99 -5.09 -15.07 7.94
N ARG A 100 -6.14 -14.93 7.12
CA ARG A 100 -6.98 -16.07 6.68
C ARG A 100 -7.02 -16.24 5.17
N SER A 101 -6.05 -15.67 4.46
CA SER A 101 -5.99 -15.66 2.99
C SER A 101 -7.32 -15.23 2.34
N ARG A 102 -7.95 -14.17 2.85
CA ARG A 102 -9.28 -13.70 2.42
C ARG A 102 -9.18 -12.94 1.11
N LYS A 103 -9.47 -13.61 -0.01
CA LYS A 103 -9.36 -13.03 -1.36
C LYS A 103 -10.16 -11.76 -1.58
N SER A 104 -11.39 -11.68 -1.05
CA SER A 104 -12.25 -10.51 -1.23
C SER A 104 -11.60 -9.26 -0.64
N LEU A 105 -11.06 -9.36 0.57
CA LEU A 105 -10.33 -8.27 1.22
C LEU A 105 -9.04 -7.92 0.49
N LEU A 106 -8.30 -8.92 -0.02
CA LEU A 106 -7.08 -8.66 -0.80
C LEU A 106 -7.40 -7.97 -2.14
N LYS A 107 -8.51 -8.33 -2.79
CA LYS A 107 -9.02 -7.63 -3.99
C LYS A 107 -9.42 -6.20 -3.67
N PHE A 108 -10.09 -5.98 -2.55
CA PHE A 108 -10.45 -4.65 -2.08
C PHE A 108 -9.21 -3.79 -1.79
N TYR A 109 -8.19 -4.37 -1.14
CA TYR A 109 -6.87 -3.72 -1.00
C TYR A 109 -6.27 -3.37 -2.36
N TYR A 110 -6.18 -4.34 -3.27
CA TYR A 110 -5.60 -4.13 -4.61
C TYR A 110 -6.28 -2.98 -5.37
N VAL A 111 -7.61 -3.01 -5.48
CA VAL A 111 -8.36 -1.95 -6.20
C VAL A 111 -8.29 -0.62 -5.46
N GLY A 112 -8.44 -0.64 -4.14
CA GLY A 112 -8.38 0.56 -3.31
C GLY A 112 -7.00 1.23 -3.35
N THR A 113 -5.91 0.46 -3.37
CA THR A 113 -4.55 1.01 -3.55
C THR A 113 -4.36 1.62 -4.93
N VAL A 114 -4.94 1.05 -5.99
CA VAL A 114 -4.89 1.67 -7.34
C VAL A 114 -5.65 3.00 -7.35
N VAL A 115 -6.90 3.00 -6.87
CA VAL A 115 -7.79 4.16 -7.00
C VAL A 115 -7.48 5.26 -5.98
N LEU A 116 -7.32 4.90 -4.70
CA LEU A 116 -7.13 5.86 -3.60
C LEU A 116 -5.65 6.05 -3.22
N GLY A 117 -4.80 5.04 -3.48
CA GLY A 117 -3.36 5.11 -3.20
C GLY A 117 -2.59 5.79 -4.33
N LEU A 118 -2.64 5.23 -5.56
CA LEU A 118 -1.95 5.79 -6.72
C LEU A 118 -2.70 6.96 -7.36
N GLY A 119 -4.03 6.87 -7.49
CA GLY A 119 -4.84 7.88 -8.18
C GLY A 119 -4.56 9.32 -7.73
N PRO A 120 -4.75 9.68 -6.45
CA PRO A 120 -4.50 11.04 -5.95
C PRO A 120 -3.05 11.49 -6.14
N ILE A 121 -2.09 10.57 -5.96
CA ILE A 121 -0.65 10.84 -6.05
C ILE A 121 -0.25 11.17 -7.48
N LEU A 122 -0.64 10.33 -8.44
CA LEU A 122 -0.34 10.55 -9.86
C LEU A 122 -1.04 11.81 -10.38
N SER A 123 -2.30 12.04 -9.99
CA SER A 123 -3.00 13.28 -10.34
C SER A 123 -2.27 14.52 -9.80
N THR A 124 -1.82 14.49 -8.55
CA THR A 124 -1.06 15.60 -7.94
C THR A 124 0.26 15.83 -8.65
N MET A 125 1.00 14.77 -8.99
CA MET A 125 2.22 14.90 -9.78
C MET A 125 1.94 15.51 -11.16
N LEU A 126 0.84 15.15 -11.83
CA LEU A 126 0.51 15.73 -13.13
C LEU A 126 0.12 17.22 -13.01
N PHE A 127 -0.70 17.57 -12.03
CA PHE A 127 -1.13 18.96 -11.84
C PHE A 127 0.01 19.89 -11.45
N ASN A 128 0.99 19.38 -10.69
CA ASN A 128 2.13 20.17 -10.22
C ASN A 128 3.38 19.96 -11.10
N ALA A 129 3.24 19.39 -12.31
CA ALA A 129 4.38 19.09 -13.19
C ALA A 129 5.02 20.37 -13.75
N SER A 130 4.18 21.34 -14.14
CA SER A 130 4.63 22.66 -14.60
C SER A 130 5.49 23.34 -13.55
N ASP A 131 5.04 23.35 -12.30
CA ASP A 131 5.69 24.07 -11.21
C ASP A 131 7.05 23.47 -10.87
N LEU A 132 7.17 22.14 -10.94
CA LEU A 132 8.45 21.46 -10.78
C LEU A 132 9.41 21.78 -11.93
N LEU A 133 8.92 21.79 -13.17
CA LEU A 133 9.72 22.10 -14.35
C LEU A 133 10.19 23.55 -14.36
N GLU A 134 9.30 24.48 -14.00
CA GLU A 134 9.62 25.89 -13.84
C GLU A 134 10.70 26.06 -12.77
N TYR A 135 10.52 25.48 -11.58
CA TYR A 135 11.55 25.50 -10.54
C TYR A 135 12.87 24.88 -11.03
N ALA A 136 12.83 23.78 -11.79
CA ALA A 136 14.02 23.14 -12.31
C ALA A 136 14.82 24.06 -13.25
N GLN A 137 14.14 24.89 -14.05
CA GLN A 137 14.74 25.84 -14.99
C GLN A 137 15.18 27.15 -14.35
N THR A 138 14.32 27.77 -13.53
CA THR A 138 14.53 29.13 -13.01
C THR A 138 15.23 29.14 -11.64
N LYS A 139 15.15 28.02 -10.89
CA LYS A 139 15.51 27.92 -9.47
C LYS A 139 14.73 28.88 -8.56
N GLN A 140 13.63 29.45 -9.05
CA GLN A 140 12.78 30.37 -8.30
C GLN A 140 11.52 29.65 -7.82
N THR A 141 11.14 29.90 -6.57
CA THR A 141 9.88 29.41 -5.99
C THR A 141 9.38 30.42 -4.97
N ALA A 142 8.07 30.65 -4.94
CA ALA A 142 7.44 31.47 -3.90
C ALA A 142 7.23 30.69 -2.58
N ASN A 143 7.23 29.36 -2.65
CA ASN A 143 6.88 28.49 -1.53
C ASN A 143 8.11 27.68 -1.08
N THR A 144 8.66 28.06 0.06
CA THR A 144 9.80 27.40 0.71
C THR A 144 9.45 26.94 2.12
N TYR A 145 10.07 25.85 2.56
CA TYR A 145 10.01 25.31 3.90
C TYR A 145 11.44 25.17 4.43
N HIS A 146 11.81 25.98 5.42
CA HIS A 146 13.21 26.12 5.88
C HIS A 146 14.20 26.30 4.72
N ASP A 147 13.92 27.25 3.82
CA ASP A 147 14.69 27.53 2.60
C ASP A 147 14.71 26.42 1.54
N PHE A 148 14.04 25.30 1.78
CA PHE A 148 13.87 24.24 0.77
C PHE A 148 12.60 24.46 -0.06
N PRO A 149 12.67 24.34 -1.39
CA PRO A 149 11.48 24.41 -2.26
C PRO A 149 10.47 23.33 -1.89
N ILE A 150 9.27 23.74 -1.48
CA ILE A 150 8.22 22.82 -1.05
C ILE A 150 7.85 21.85 -2.18
N ILE A 151 7.85 22.32 -3.43
CA ILE A 151 7.57 21.51 -4.60
C ILE A 151 8.53 20.32 -4.72
N VAL A 152 9.83 20.53 -4.45
CA VAL A 152 10.84 19.46 -4.52
C VAL A 152 10.64 18.47 -3.39
N LEU A 153 10.40 18.95 -2.16
CA LEU A 153 10.11 18.10 -1.00
C LEU A 153 8.89 17.21 -1.26
N TRP A 154 7.82 17.77 -1.83
CA TRP A 154 6.63 17.01 -2.19
C TRP A 154 6.93 15.95 -3.25
N TYR A 155 7.65 16.27 -4.31
CA TYR A 155 7.97 15.27 -5.33
C TYR A 155 8.83 14.12 -4.81
N MET A 156 9.76 14.38 -3.89
CA MET A 156 10.50 13.31 -3.23
C MET A 156 9.56 12.39 -2.44
N TYR A 157 8.65 12.96 -1.66
CA TYR A 157 7.64 12.20 -0.91
C TYR A 157 6.74 11.39 -1.86
N LEU A 158 6.17 12.02 -2.89
CA LEU A 158 5.26 11.40 -3.85
C LEU A 158 5.94 10.25 -4.59
N PHE A 159 7.22 10.40 -4.97
CA PHE A 159 7.97 9.35 -5.65
C PHE A 159 8.14 8.10 -4.78
N VAL A 160 8.49 8.27 -3.51
CA VAL A 160 8.58 7.15 -2.55
C VAL A 160 7.21 6.48 -2.37
N VAL A 161 6.14 7.26 -2.25
CA VAL A 161 4.77 6.75 -2.15
C VAL A 161 4.36 5.94 -3.39
N VAL A 162 4.69 6.41 -4.60
CA VAL A 162 4.44 5.67 -5.85
C VAL A 162 5.12 4.30 -5.82
N GLN A 163 6.39 4.24 -5.39
CA GLN A 163 7.13 2.98 -5.30
C GLN A 163 6.45 2.01 -4.32
N ILE A 164 6.12 2.48 -3.12
CA ILE A 164 5.45 1.67 -2.09
C ILE A 164 4.15 1.07 -2.62
N HIS A 165 3.31 1.89 -3.27
CA HIS A 165 2.04 1.44 -3.83
C HIS A 165 2.23 0.51 -5.02
N ALA A 166 3.19 0.78 -5.91
CA ALA A 166 3.51 -0.09 -7.04
C ALA A 166 3.91 -1.50 -6.58
N PHE A 167 4.79 -1.59 -5.57
CA PHE A 167 5.15 -2.86 -4.95
C PHE A 167 3.96 -3.54 -4.28
N GLY A 168 3.15 -2.80 -3.50
CA GLY A 168 1.96 -3.34 -2.86
C GLY A 168 0.96 -3.95 -3.85
N ILE A 169 0.75 -3.28 -4.99
CA ILE A 169 -0.09 -3.73 -6.09
C ILE A 169 0.51 -4.98 -6.75
N TYR A 170 1.81 -4.97 -7.06
CA TYR A 170 2.51 -6.08 -7.68
C TYR A 170 2.41 -7.35 -6.82
N PHE A 171 2.79 -7.28 -5.55
CA PHE A 171 2.75 -8.43 -4.64
C PHE A 171 1.32 -8.90 -4.39
N SER A 172 0.35 -7.99 -4.28
CA SER A 172 -1.07 -8.37 -4.16
C SER A 172 -1.56 -9.13 -5.38
N ARG A 173 -1.15 -8.73 -6.59
CA ARG A 173 -1.51 -9.43 -7.83
C ARG A 173 -0.91 -10.83 -7.87
N VAL A 174 0.36 -10.99 -7.48
CA VAL A 174 1.02 -12.30 -7.37
C VAL A 174 0.26 -13.18 -6.37
N LEU A 175 -0.04 -12.66 -5.18
CA LEU A 175 -0.73 -13.39 -4.12
C LEU A 175 -2.16 -13.81 -4.51
N LEU A 176 -2.90 -12.92 -5.19
CA LEU A 176 -4.23 -13.24 -5.74
C LEU A 176 -4.17 -14.37 -6.77
N LYS A 177 -3.14 -14.40 -7.64
CA LYS A 177 -2.96 -15.49 -8.61
C LYS A 177 -2.76 -16.83 -7.90
N VAL A 178 -1.90 -16.87 -6.87
CA VAL A 178 -1.63 -18.10 -6.09
C VAL A 178 -2.90 -18.59 -5.39
N TRP A 179 -3.58 -17.72 -4.64
CA TRP A 179 -4.81 -18.13 -3.93
C TRP A 179 -5.92 -18.58 -4.88
N ASN A 180 -5.97 -18.07 -6.12
CA ASN A 180 -6.91 -18.52 -7.14
C ASN A 180 -6.64 -19.94 -7.64
N LYS A 181 -5.38 -20.35 -7.77
CA LYS A 181 -5.02 -21.73 -8.09
C LYS A 181 -5.45 -22.69 -6.97
N ASP A 182 -5.29 -22.32 -5.71
CA ASP A 182 -5.67 -23.17 -4.57
C ASP A 182 -7.16 -23.50 -4.51
N ILE A 183 -8.05 -22.57 -4.86
CA ILE A 183 -9.50 -22.88 -4.89
C ILE A 183 -9.83 -23.83 -6.02
N LYS A 184 -9.20 -23.69 -7.20
CA LYS A 184 -9.45 -24.60 -8.33
C LYS A 184 -8.94 -26.02 -8.05
N LYS A 185 -7.93 -26.18 -7.18
CA LYS A 185 -7.47 -27.51 -6.72
C LYS A 185 -8.38 -28.15 -5.65
N ARG A 186 -9.21 -27.35 -4.95
CA ARG A 186 -10.12 -27.83 -3.88
C ARG A 186 -11.56 -28.08 -4.32
N ARG A 187 -11.93 -27.63 -5.51
CA ARG A 187 -13.21 -27.91 -6.17
C ARG A 187 -13.00 -29.03 -7.18
#